data_AF-A0A0G1VE82-F1
#
_entry.id   AF-A0A0G1VE82-F1
#
_cell.length_a   1.000
_cell.length_b   1.000
_cell.length_c   1.000
_cell.angle_alpha   90.00
_cell.angle_beta   90.00
_cell.angle_gamma   90.00
#
_symmetry.space_group_name_H-M   'P 1'
#
loop_
_entity.id
_entity.type
_entity.pdbx_description
1 polymer ?
#
loop_
_entity_poly.entity_id
_entity_poly.type
_entity_poly.pdbx_seq_one_letter_code
_entity_poly.pdbx_strand_id
1 'polypeptide(L)'
;MEWLALLIGIGIISSLFDKKPIGSSQSTKAVSPKKTNEWDGEIQGKGIASGSGWDRIRKAVLARDNYTCRSCRRKDNLTVDHIVQLSKGGTNSMENLQTLCKYCHEKKDNRKIFDKSFNHDSNYGSQTTSNPTVQAIERAIRGHTRIRITYTDINQKITYREITPSHFTKEHGIAYLVAFCHLRNEKRTFRLSRIVLR
;
A
#
# COMPACT_ATOMS: atom_id res chain seq x y z
N MET A 1 -28.41 1.26 -68.73
CA MET A 1 -29.36 2.19 -69.38
C MET A 1 -29.55 3.34 -68.40
N GLU A 2 -28.53 4.20 -68.26
CA GLU A 2 -28.43 5.50 -68.97
C GLU A 2 -29.57 6.43 -68.49
N TRP A 3 -29.37 7.64 -67.96
CA TRP A 3 -28.82 8.88 -68.55
C TRP A 3 -28.72 9.90 -67.38
N LEU A 4 -27.60 10.56 -67.09
CA LEU A 4 -27.07 11.81 -67.65
C LEU A 4 -28.02 13.04 -67.67
N ALA A 5 -27.72 13.98 -66.76
CA ALA A 5 -27.51 15.44 -66.90
C ALA A 5 -28.52 16.36 -67.64
N LEU A 6 -28.82 17.54 -67.03
CA LEU A 6 -28.61 18.94 -67.50
C LEU A 6 -29.34 19.94 -66.55
N LEU A 7 -28.70 20.98 -65.93
CA LEU A 7 -28.37 22.35 -66.43
C LEU A 7 -29.64 23.22 -66.69
N ILE A 8 -29.90 24.45 -66.19
CA ILE A 8 -29.14 25.73 -66.04
C ILE A 8 -29.96 26.74 -65.18
N GLY A 9 -29.31 27.73 -64.54
CA GLY A 9 -29.89 29.07 -64.25
C GLY A 9 -29.37 29.73 -62.97
N ILE A 10 -28.17 30.33 -62.94
CA ILE A 10 -27.82 31.77 -63.05
C ILE A 10 -28.66 32.71 -62.16
N GLY A 11 -28.01 33.34 -61.16
CA GLY A 11 -28.60 34.45 -60.39
C GLY A 11 -27.75 34.96 -59.23
N ILE A 12 -26.74 35.77 -59.56
CA ILE A 12 -25.79 36.50 -58.70
C ILE A 12 -26.51 37.32 -57.60
N ILE A 13 -25.97 37.39 -56.37
CA ILE A 13 -25.52 38.62 -55.65
C ILE A 13 -25.33 38.35 -54.14
N SER A 14 -24.06 38.35 -53.75
CA SER A 14 -23.47 39.02 -52.57
C SER A 14 -24.17 38.88 -51.21
N SER A 15 -23.67 37.97 -50.38
CA SER A 15 -23.39 38.27 -48.97
C SER A 15 -22.39 37.24 -48.42
N LEU A 16 -21.40 37.75 -47.70
CA LEU A 16 -20.15 37.10 -47.32
C LEU A 16 -20.37 35.90 -46.39
N PHE A 17 -20.10 34.69 -46.92
CA PHE A 17 -19.86 33.48 -46.13
C PHE A 17 -18.35 33.30 -45.97
N ASP A 18 -17.85 33.43 -44.75
CA ASP A 18 -16.50 33.03 -44.35
C ASP A 18 -16.27 31.52 -44.57
N LYS A 19 -15.22 31.15 -45.32
CA LYS A 19 -14.65 29.79 -45.41
C LYS A 19 -13.18 29.88 -44.96
N LYS A 20 -12.83 29.37 -43.76
CA LYS A 20 -12.24 28.03 -43.41
C LYS A 20 -10.83 27.78 -43.98
N PRO A 21 -9.99 26.84 -43.43
CA PRO A 21 -9.72 26.46 -42.03
C PRO A 21 -8.21 26.14 -41.75
N ILE A 22 -7.93 25.62 -40.54
CA ILE A 22 -6.78 24.80 -40.07
C ILE A 22 -5.52 25.54 -39.58
N GLY A 23 -5.34 25.49 -38.25
CA GLY A 23 -4.10 25.00 -37.63
C GLY A 23 -3.02 26.01 -37.22
N SER A 24 -3.05 26.45 -35.95
CA SER A 24 -1.88 26.63 -35.06
C SER A 24 -2.39 27.21 -33.73
N SER A 25 -2.54 26.37 -32.72
CA SER A 25 -1.59 26.24 -31.60
C SER A 25 -1.76 27.33 -30.51
N GLN A 26 -2.09 26.84 -29.31
CA GLN A 26 -1.68 27.34 -27.99
C GLN A 26 -2.66 28.23 -27.18
N SER A 27 -3.40 27.49 -26.34
CA SER A 27 -3.70 27.70 -24.92
C SER A 27 -4.29 29.04 -24.47
N THR A 28 -5.59 29.01 -24.21
CA THR A 28 -6.23 29.86 -23.20
C THR A 28 -5.64 29.54 -21.83
N LYS A 29 -5.15 30.57 -21.13
CA LYS A 29 -4.65 30.47 -19.75
C LYS A 29 -5.82 30.07 -18.84
N ALA A 30 -5.92 28.78 -18.51
CA ALA A 30 -6.67 28.32 -17.36
C ALA A 30 -5.90 28.72 -16.09
N VAL A 31 -6.45 29.68 -15.35
CA VAL A 31 -5.98 30.01 -13.99
C VAL A 31 -6.23 28.80 -13.11
N SER A 32 -5.15 28.17 -12.68
CA SER A 32 -5.12 27.05 -11.75
C SER A 32 -5.59 27.50 -10.36
N PRO A 33 -6.47 26.74 -9.67
CA PRO A 33 -6.74 27.03 -8.27
C PRO A 33 -5.55 26.58 -7.44
N LYS A 34 -4.73 27.54 -7.01
CA LYS A 34 -3.82 27.37 -5.87
C LYS A 34 -4.68 27.01 -4.65
N LYS A 35 -4.59 25.77 -4.15
CA LYS A 35 -4.98 25.47 -2.77
C LYS A 35 -3.72 25.33 -1.95
N THR A 36 -3.40 26.44 -1.32
CA THR A 36 -2.40 26.59 -0.28
C THR A 36 -2.69 25.60 0.86
N ASN A 37 -1.62 25.01 1.34
CA ASN A 37 -1.55 24.13 2.51
C ASN A 37 -1.83 24.99 3.73
N GLU A 38 -3.10 25.07 4.11
CA GLU A 38 -3.58 25.86 5.24
C GLU A 38 -3.33 25.13 6.58
N TRP A 39 -2.07 24.74 6.85
CA TRP A 39 -1.56 24.37 8.18
C TRP A 39 -0.03 24.60 8.29
N ASP A 40 0.55 25.46 7.45
CA ASP A 40 1.96 25.84 7.54
C ASP A 40 2.14 26.97 8.56
N GLY A 41 2.11 26.61 9.84
CA GLY A 41 2.69 27.40 10.93
C GLY A 41 4.07 26.85 11.26
N GLU A 42 5.09 27.50 10.72
CA GLU A 42 6.42 27.80 11.30
C GLU A 42 6.85 27.01 12.56
N ILE A 43 8.03 26.35 12.52
CA ILE A 43 9.20 26.65 13.39
C ILE A 43 10.48 26.06 12.74
N GLN A 44 11.36 26.95 12.31
CA GLN A 44 12.79 26.70 12.12
C GLN A 44 13.47 26.56 13.49
N GLY A 45 14.23 25.48 13.70
CA GLY A 45 15.36 25.42 14.64
C GLY A 45 15.08 25.51 16.15
N LYS A 46 15.68 24.56 16.89
CA LYS A 46 15.88 24.46 18.36
C LYS A 46 14.72 23.86 19.18
N GLY A 47 15.08 22.83 19.95
CA GLY A 47 14.44 22.48 21.22
C GLY A 47 13.32 21.45 21.15
N ILE A 48 13.44 20.40 21.98
CA ILE A 48 12.49 19.31 22.13
C ILE A 48 11.18 19.81 22.75
N ALA A 49 10.06 19.64 22.04
CA ALA A 49 8.71 19.64 22.62
C ALA A 49 7.84 18.60 21.89
N SER A 50 7.22 17.71 22.66
CA SER A 50 6.38 16.61 22.20
C SER A 50 5.08 17.12 21.54
N GLY A 51 4.83 16.69 20.29
CA GLY A 51 3.54 16.84 19.61
C GLY A 51 3.66 17.46 18.24
N SER A 52 4.22 16.70 17.29
CA SER A 52 4.31 17.14 15.89
C SER A 52 2.91 17.39 15.31
N GLY A 53 2.77 18.28 14.32
CA GLY A 53 1.49 18.46 13.59
C GLY A 53 0.92 17.14 13.05
N TRP A 54 1.80 16.16 12.81
CA TRP A 54 1.45 14.78 12.49
C TRP A 54 0.68 14.05 13.60
N ASP A 55 1.02 14.23 14.88
CA ASP A 55 0.31 13.59 15.99
C ASP A 55 -1.13 14.10 16.09
N ARG A 56 -1.34 15.40 15.84
CA ARG A 56 -2.67 16.02 15.85
C ARG A 56 -3.54 15.48 14.72
N ILE A 57 -3.02 15.48 13.49
CA ILE A 57 -3.77 14.97 12.33
C ILE A 57 -3.99 13.45 12.42
N ARG A 58 -3.00 12.69 12.93
CA ARG A 58 -3.14 11.24 13.15
C ARG A 58 -4.30 10.94 14.10
N LYS A 59 -4.38 11.64 15.25
CA LYS A 59 -5.48 11.49 16.20
C LYS A 59 -6.83 11.84 15.56
N ALA A 60 -6.88 12.93 14.79
CA ALA A 60 -8.09 13.34 14.08
C ALA A 60 -8.57 12.28 13.07
N VAL A 61 -7.66 11.70 12.27
CA VAL A 61 -8.01 10.64 11.30
C VAL A 61 -8.53 9.38 12.00
N LEU A 62 -7.89 8.96 13.09
CA LEU A 62 -8.35 7.82 13.89
C LEU A 62 -9.75 8.07 14.46
N ALA A 63 -10.01 9.27 15.01
CA ALA A 63 -11.31 9.65 15.54
C ALA A 63 -12.38 9.70 14.44
N ARG A 64 -12.10 10.34 13.29
CA ARG A 64 -13.00 10.38 12.11
C ARG A 64 -13.43 8.98 11.68
N ASP A 65 -12.49 8.04 11.71
CA ASP A 65 -12.73 6.67 11.29
C ASP A 65 -13.28 5.77 12.42
N ASN A 66 -13.66 6.36 13.56
CA ASN A 66 -14.15 5.66 14.75
C ASN A 66 -13.22 4.55 15.22
N TYR A 67 -11.90 4.81 15.17
CA TYR A 67 -10.85 3.83 15.49
C TYR A 67 -11.12 2.48 14.81
N THR A 68 -11.48 2.53 13.53
CA THR A 68 -11.88 1.36 12.77
C THR A 68 -11.21 1.36 11.41
N CYS A 69 -10.60 0.25 11.04
CA CYS A 69 -10.01 0.05 9.73
C CYS A 69 -11.04 0.31 8.62
N ARG A 70 -10.72 1.26 7.73
CA ARG A 70 -11.58 1.63 6.60
C ARG A 70 -11.72 0.53 5.55
N SER A 71 -10.78 -0.42 5.51
CA SER A 71 -10.80 -1.54 4.56
C SER A 71 -11.51 -2.81 5.10
N CYS A 72 -11.28 -3.21 6.35
CA CYS A 72 -11.80 -4.49 6.87
C CYS A 72 -12.57 -4.39 8.19
N ARG A 73 -12.80 -3.19 8.71
CA ARG A 73 -13.61 -2.92 9.91
C ARG A 73 -13.06 -3.45 11.26
N ARG A 74 -11.84 -4.00 11.29
CA ARG A 74 -11.14 -4.29 12.56
C ARG A 74 -10.80 -3.02 13.35
N LYS A 75 -10.74 -3.13 14.68
CA LYS A 75 -10.49 -2.01 15.61
C LYS A 75 -9.13 -2.09 16.32
N ASP A 76 -8.36 -3.14 16.08
CA ASP A 76 -7.05 -3.38 16.66
C ASP A 76 -5.91 -3.05 15.68
N ASN A 77 -4.71 -2.80 16.22
CA ASN A 77 -3.48 -2.64 15.44
C ASN A 77 -3.58 -1.61 14.29
N LEU A 78 -4.13 -0.43 14.60
CA LEU A 78 -4.44 0.61 13.62
C LEU A 78 -3.26 1.55 13.35
N THR A 79 -3.16 1.96 12.11
CA THR A 79 -2.28 3.04 11.66
C THR A 79 -3.03 3.99 10.73
N VAL A 80 -2.52 5.20 10.62
CA VAL A 80 -2.93 6.16 9.60
C VAL A 80 -1.99 5.99 8.40
N ASP A 81 -2.58 5.93 7.21
CA ASP A 81 -1.92 5.68 5.94
C ASP A 81 -2.42 6.65 4.86
N HIS A 82 -1.57 7.00 3.91
CA HIS A 82 -1.91 7.87 2.80
C HIS A 82 -2.63 7.10 1.69
N ILE A 83 -3.86 7.47 1.32
CA ILE A 83 -4.63 6.88 0.22
C ILE A 83 -3.80 6.89 -1.07
N VAL A 84 -3.31 8.07 -1.45
CA VAL A 84 -2.26 8.25 -2.45
C VAL A 84 -0.94 8.45 -1.71
N GLN A 85 0.05 7.56 -1.92
CA GLN A 85 1.36 7.65 -1.28
C GLN A 85 2.06 8.98 -1.59
N LEU A 86 2.81 9.54 -0.63
CA LEU A 86 3.59 10.78 -0.82
C LEU A 86 4.55 10.69 -2.02
N SER A 87 5.21 9.55 -2.21
CA SER A 87 6.10 9.28 -3.36
C SER A 87 5.39 9.30 -4.72
N LYS A 88 4.06 9.22 -4.74
CA LYS A 88 3.21 9.30 -5.92
C LYS A 88 2.44 10.62 -6.01
N GLY A 89 2.89 11.65 -5.27
CA GLY A 89 2.27 12.97 -5.26
C GLY A 89 1.10 13.14 -4.28
N GLY A 90 0.94 12.23 -3.32
CA GLY A 90 -0.02 12.39 -2.24
C GLY A 90 0.32 13.52 -1.28
N THR A 91 -0.67 13.97 -0.50
CA THR A 91 -0.53 15.04 0.51
C THR A 91 -0.74 14.50 1.92
N ASN A 92 -0.33 15.27 2.94
CA ASN A 92 -0.71 15.01 4.34
C ASN A 92 -2.11 15.54 4.68
N SER A 93 -2.98 15.82 3.69
CA SER A 93 -4.30 16.36 3.98
C SER A 93 -5.22 15.29 4.56
N MET A 94 -6.22 15.71 5.35
CA MET A 94 -7.16 14.81 6.02
C MET A 94 -7.87 13.87 5.04
N GLU A 95 -8.16 14.35 3.84
CA GLU A 95 -8.85 13.64 2.76
C GLU A 95 -7.97 12.55 2.14
N ASN A 96 -6.65 12.75 2.12
CA ASN A 96 -5.70 11.76 1.62
C ASN A 96 -5.23 10.78 2.72
N LEU A 97 -5.73 10.88 3.95
CA LEU A 97 -5.39 9.99 5.05
C LEU A 97 -6.54 9.05 5.40
N GLN A 98 -6.21 7.80 5.72
CA GLN A 98 -7.17 6.76 6.13
C GLN A 98 -6.63 5.92 7.29
N THR A 99 -7.52 5.44 8.14
CA THR A 99 -7.21 4.44 9.16
C THR A 99 -7.22 3.04 8.57
N LEU A 100 -6.11 2.32 8.67
CA LEU A 100 -6.00 0.91 8.29
C LEU A 100 -5.46 0.08 9.45
N CYS A 101 -5.97 -1.14 9.61
CA CYS A 101 -5.25 -2.13 10.41
C CYS A 101 -3.93 -2.48 9.71
N LYS A 102 -2.93 -2.92 10.48
CA LYS A 102 -1.61 -3.29 9.97
C LYS A 102 -1.69 -4.17 8.72
N TYR A 103 -2.44 -5.27 8.75
CA TYR A 103 -2.67 -6.13 7.59
C TYR A 103 -3.15 -5.40 6.33
N CYS A 104 -4.16 -4.52 6.44
CA CYS A 104 -4.69 -3.79 5.29
C CYS A 104 -3.69 -2.75 4.77
N HIS A 105 -2.95 -2.11 5.68
CA HIS A 105 -1.86 -1.21 5.32
C HIS A 105 -0.79 -1.95 4.51
N GLU A 106 -0.36 -3.13 4.97
CA GLU A 106 0.61 -3.94 4.23
C GLU A 106 0.06 -4.39 2.87
N LYS A 107 -1.21 -4.84 2.82
CA LYS A 107 -1.88 -5.22 1.59
C LYS A 107 -1.95 -4.08 0.56
N LYS A 108 -2.24 -2.85 1.02
CA LYS A 108 -2.37 -1.65 0.16
C LYS A 108 -1.06 -1.27 -0.51
N ASP A 109 0.07 -1.44 0.17
CA ASP A 109 1.40 -1.17 -0.40
C ASP A 109 1.79 -2.13 -1.53
N ASN A 110 0.84 -2.92 -2.04
CA ASN A 110 1.06 -3.99 -3.00
C ASN A 110 2.08 -5.02 -2.50
N ARG A 111 2.36 -5.06 -1.18
CA ARG A 111 2.94 -6.24 -0.54
C ARG A 111 1.84 -7.27 -0.63
N LYS A 112 1.81 -8.01 -1.75
CA LYS A 112 0.87 -9.09 -2.00
C LYS A 112 0.86 -9.94 -0.73
N ILE A 113 -0.19 -9.79 0.07
CA ILE A 113 -0.51 -10.76 1.10
C ILE A 113 -0.96 -11.96 0.29
N PHE A 114 0.01 -12.79 -0.06
CA PHE A 114 -0.23 -14.10 -0.60
C PHE A 114 -0.99 -14.87 0.47
N ASP A 115 -2.17 -15.28 0.07
CA ASP A 115 -3.17 -16.06 0.78
C ASP A 115 -3.96 -15.34 1.90
N LYS A 116 -5.28 -15.30 1.68
CA LYS A 116 -6.30 -14.85 2.63
C LYS A 116 -6.40 -15.80 3.85
N SER A 117 -5.70 -16.94 3.85
CA SER A 117 -5.75 -17.96 4.91
C SER A 117 -4.73 -17.78 6.06
N PHE A 118 -3.79 -16.82 6.01
CA PHE A 118 -2.71 -16.69 7.00
C PHE A 118 -2.75 -15.38 7.83
N ASN A 119 -3.75 -15.21 8.72
CA ASN A 119 -3.64 -14.33 9.89
C ASN A 119 -2.86 -15.05 11.02
N HIS A 120 -1.58 -15.35 10.83
CA HIS A 120 -0.76 -16.02 11.87
C HIS A 120 -0.25 -15.10 12.97
N ASP A 121 -0.10 -13.81 12.66
CA ASP A 121 0.44 -12.84 13.62
C ASP A 121 -0.50 -12.67 14.83
N SER A 122 -1.82 -12.64 14.60
CA SER A 122 -2.83 -12.52 15.65
C SER A 122 -3.19 -13.85 16.33
N ASN A 123 -3.11 -15.00 15.63
CA ASN A 123 -3.55 -16.31 16.14
C ASN A 123 -2.45 -17.15 16.81
N TYR A 124 -1.16 -16.84 16.63
CA TYR A 124 -0.10 -17.53 17.38
C TYR A 124 -0.23 -17.20 18.89
N GLY A 125 -0.63 -18.22 19.67
CA GLY A 125 -0.85 -18.16 21.12
C GLY A 125 -2.32 -18.11 21.60
N SER A 126 -3.32 -17.91 20.73
CA SER A 126 -4.73 -17.88 21.16
C SER A 126 -5.44 -19.24 21.04
N GLN A 127 -5.01 -20.08 20.08
CA GLN A 127 -5.34 -21.50 19.92
C GLN A 127 -4.28 -22.12 18.97
N THR A 128 -3.24 -22.77 19.49
CA THR A 128 -2.24 -23.51 18.69
C THR A 128 -2.72 -24.96 18.51
N THR A 129 -2.81 -25.58 17.33
CA THR A 129 -2.34 -25.25 15.97
C THR A 129 -3.16 -26.03 14.91
N SER A 130 -4.02 -25.39 14.11
CA SER A 130 -4.59 -26.04 12.90
C SER A 130 -3.75 -25.81 11.64
N ASN A 131 -2.77 -24.91 11.71
CA ASN A 131 -1.98 -24.55 10.54
C ASN A 131 -0.84 -25.56 10.28
N PRO A 132 -0.80 -26.19 9.10
CA PRO A 132 0.21 -27.19 8.77
C PRO A 132 1.64 -26.66 8.79
N THR A 133 1.86 -25.39 8.41
CA THR A 133 3.18 -24.76 8.40
C THR A 133 3.73 -24.63 9.81
N VAL A 134 2.93 -24.13 10.75
CA VAL A 134 3.36 -24.00 12.15
C VAL A 134 3.64 -25.37 12.76
N GLN A 135 2.76 -26.35 12.55
CA GLN A 135 2.98 -27.72 13.04
C GLN A 135 4.27 -28.35 12.49
N ALA A 136 4.56 -28.15 11.21
CA ALA A 136 5.78 -28.67 10.61
C ALA A 136 7.03 -27.97 11.15
N ILE A 137 6.98 -26.65 11.38
CA ILE A 137 8.08 -25.92 12.03
C ILE A 137 8.26 -26.38 13.48
N GLU A 138 7.18 -26.58 14.24
CA GLU A 138 7.25 -27.11 15.61
C GLU A 138 7.87 -28.51 15.66
N ARG A 139 7.53 -29.39 14.71
CA ARG A 139 8.19 -30.69 14.55
C ARG A 139 9.68 -30.53 14.27
N ALA A 140 10.05 -29.59 13.41
CA ALA A 140 11.45 -29.32 13.09
C ALA A 140 12.23 -28.73 14.28
N ILE A 141 11.61 -27.88 15.09
CA ILE A 141 12.18 -27.37 16.34
C ILE A 141 12.46 -28.53 17.30
N ARG A 142 11.47 -29.39 17.55
CA ARG A 142 11.64 -30.55 18.45
C ARG A 142 12.72 -31.50 17.96
N GLY A 143 12.73 -31.79 16.65
CA GLY A 143 13.71 -32.68 16.04
C GLY A 143 15.07 -32.03 15.76
N HIS A 144 15.23 -30.73 16.01
CA HIS A 144 16.42 -29.96 15.62
C HIS A 144 16.79 -30.14 14.13
N THR A 145 15.80 -30.35 13.27
CA THR A 145 16.01 -30.67 11.86
C THR A 145 16.12 -29.42 11.01
N ARG A 146 16.93 -29.51 9.95
CA ARG A 146 17.01 -28.48 8.92
C ARG A 146 15.76 -28.55 8.04
N ILE A 147 15.21 -27.38 7.71
CA ILE A 147 14.08 -27.25 6.79
C ILE A 147 14.39 -26.23 5.71
N ARG A 148 13.74 -26.40 4.57
CA ARG A 148 13.78 -25.44 3.48
C ARG A 148 12.52 -24.58 3.50
N ILE A 149 12.73 -23.29 3.39
CA ILE A 149 11.65 -22.31 3.31
C ILE A 149 11.81 -21.44 2.08
N THR A 150 10.67 -21.06 1.53
CA THR A 150 10.55 -19.85 0.71
C THR A 150 10.28 -18.69 1.66
N TYR A 151 11.09 -17.64 1.56
CA TYR A 151 10.96 -16.43 2.37
C TYR A 151 10.87 -15.20 1.48
N THR A 152 9.84 -14.40 1.69
CA THR A 152 9.64 -13.12 1.00
C THR A 152 10.06 -11.98 1.91
N ASP A 153 11.02 -11.16 1.48
CA ASP A 153 11.44 -10.01 2.28
C ASP A 153 10.47 -8.80 2.17
N ILE A 154 10.82 -7.69 2.82
CA ILE A 154 10.02 -6.46 2.79
C ILE A 154 9.87 -5.86 1.39
N ASN A 155 10.82 -6.12 0.49
CA ASN A 155 10.87 -5.62 -0.88
C ASN A 155 10.24 -6.60 -1.88
N GLN A 156 9.52 -7.62 -1.38
CA GLN A 156 8.90 -8.69 -2.17
C GLN A 156 9.91 -9.59 -2.89
N LYS A 157 11.19 -9.54 -2.51
CA LYS A 157 12.18 -10.45 -3.05
C LYS A 157 11.99 -11.81 -2.39
N ILE A 158 11.60 -12.78 -3.22
CA ILE A 158 11.47 -14.17 -2.82
C ILE A 158 12.86 -14.80 -2.80
N THR A 159 13.14 -15.53 -1.72
CA THR A 159 14.40 -16.22 -1.54
C THR A 159 14.20 -17.61 -0.96
N TYR A 160 15.08 -18.53 -1.32
CA TYR A 160 15.14 -19.85 -0.73
C TYR A 160 16.14 -19.84 0.42
N ARG A 161 15.74 -20.41 1.56
CA ARG A 161 16.57 -20.49 2.76
C ARG A 161 16.53 -21.90 3.31
N GLU A 162 17.70 -22.41 3.65
CA GLU A 162 17.83 -23.55 4.55
C GLU A 162 18.04 -23.01 5.96
N ILE A 163 17.18 -23.42 6.89
CA ILE A 163 17.21 -22.93 8.27
C ILE A 163 17.14 -24.09 9.27
N THR A 164 17.77 -23.89 10.43
CA THR A 164 17.50 -24.70 11.63
C THR A 164 16.66 -23.87 12.60
N PRO A 165 15.35 -24.13 12.70
CA PRO A 165 14.46 -23.37 13.57
C PRO A 165 14.76 -23.63 15.05
N SER A 166 14.57 -22.62 15.89
CA SER A 166 14.83 -22.71 17.33
C SER A 166 13.59 -22.49 18.18
N HIS A 167 12.92 -21.35 18.05
CA HIS A 167 11.70 -21.04 18.80
C HIS A 167 10.92 -19.92 18.11
N PHE A 168 9.67 -19.73 18.52
CA PHE A 168 8.87 -18.59 18.11
C PHE A 168 8.95 -17.47 19.15
N THR A 169 8.89 -16.23 18.68
CA THR A 169 8.76 -15.02 19.52
C THR A 169 7.63 -14.15 18.98
N LYS A 170 7.09 -13.27 19.83
CA LYS A 170 6.02 -12.33 19.46
C LYS A 170 6.39 -10.92 19.91
N GLU A 171 6.44 -10.00 18.95
CA GLU A 171 6.76 -8.59 19.21
C GLU A 171 5.68 -7.71 18.60
N HIS A 172 5.08 -6.83 19.41
CA HIS A 172 3.99 -5.93 18.98
C HIS A 172 2.87 -6.66 18.20
N GLY A 173 2.51 -7.87 18.65
CA GLY A 173 1.48 -8.69 18.01
C GLY A 173 1.89 -9.38 16.71
N ILE A 174 3.17 -9.32 16.31
CA ILE A 174 3.69 -10.07 15.15
C ILE A 174 4.45 -11.30 15.63
N ALA A 175 4.16 -12.45 15.02
CA ALA A 175 4.90 -13.69 15.27
C ALA A 175 6.16 -13.78 14.39
N TYR A 176 7.27 -14.17 15.00
CA TYR A 176 8.54 -14.42 14.35
C TYR A 176 9.05 -15.80 14.71
N LEU A 177 9.73 -16.43 13.77
CA LEU A 177 10.53 -17.62 13.98
C LEU A 177 11.99 -17.21 14.13
N VAL A 178 12.60 -17.56 15.25
CA VAL A 178 14.05 -17.48 15.44
C VAL A 178 14.67 -18.76 14.89
N ALA A 179 15.64 -18.62 13.98
CA ALA A 179 16.31 -19.75 13.35
C ALA A 179 17.75 -19.42 12.96
N PHE A 180 18.62 -20.44 12.88
CA PHE A 180 19.92 -20.31 12.24
C PHE A 180 19.76 -20.38 10.72
N CYS A 181 20.23 -19.36 10.00
CA CYS A 181 20.16 -19.27 8.55
C CYS A 181 21.47 -19.78 7.93
N HIS A 182 21.45 -20.96 7.31
CA HIS A 182 22.65 -21.58 6.75
C HIS A 182 23.24 -20.78 5.57
N LEU A 183 22.39 -20.09 4.81
CA LEU A 183 22.87 -19.23 3.72
C LEU A 183 23.64 -17.99 4.22
N ARG A 184 23.31 -17.49 5.40
CA ARG A 184 23.95 -16.30 5.99
C ARG A 184 24.92 -16.64 7.11
N ASN A 185 25.00 -17.92 7.48
CA ASN A 185 25.80 -18.44 8.57
C ASN A 185 25.59 -17.72 9.92
N GLU A 186 24.35 -17.36 10.24
CA GLU A 186 24.04 -16.61 11.45
C GLU A 186 22.60 -16.82 11.93
N LYS A 187 22.33 -16.49 13.20
CA LYS A 187 20.99 -16.51 13.80
C LYS A 187 20.17 -15.31 13.32
N ARG A 188 18.95 -15.56 12.84
CA ARG A 188 18.04 -14.52 12.33
C ARG A 188 16.59 -14.76 12.75
N THR A 189 15.82 -13.68 12.73
CA THR A 189 14.36 -13.71 12.89
C THR A 189 13.68 -13.67 11.53
N PHE A 190 12.68 -14.53 11.34
CA PHE A 190 11.87 -14.61 10.13
C PHE A 190 10.42 -14.35 10.51
N ARG A 191 9.78 -13.35 9.91
CA ARG A 191 8.35 -13.11 10.19
C ARG A 191 7.53 -14.31 9.72
N LEU A 192 6.75 -14.90 10.63
CA LEU A 192 6.08 -16.18 10.41
C LEU A 192 5.12 -16.12 9.21
N SER A 193 4.38 -15.02 9.07
CA SER A 193 3.47 -14.77 7.94
C SER A 193 4.15 -14.62 6.58
N ARG A 194 5.49 -14.69 6.49
CA ARG A 194 6.27 -14.62 5.24
C ARG A 194 7.01 -15.91 4.90
N ILE A 195 6.78 -16.97 5.68
CA ILE A 195 7.40 -18.28 5.52
C ILE A 195 6.42 -19.20 4.79
N VAL A 196 6.91 -19.87 3.75
CA VAL A 196 6.23 -21.02 3.12
C VAL A 196 7.18 -22.20 3.13
N LEU A 197 6.73 -23.34 3.65
CA LEU A 197 7.52 -24.58 3.63
C LEU A 197 7.57 -25.15 2.21
N ARG A 198 8.70 -25.79 1.91
CA ARG A 198 8.95 -26.53 0.67
C ARG A 198 9.27 -27.98 0.98
#